data_AF-A0A2N6D756-F1
#
_entry.id   AF-A0A2N6D756-F1
#
_cell.length_a   1.000
_cell.length_b   1.000
_cell.length_c   1.000
_cell.angle_alpha   90.00
_cell.angle_beta   90.00
_cell.angle_gamma   90.00
#
_symmetry.space_group_name_H-M   'P 1'
#
loop_
_entity.id
_entity.type
_entity.pdbx_description
1 polymer ?
#
loop_
_entity_poly.entity_id
_entity_poly.type
_entity_poly.pdbx_seq_one_letter_code
_entity_poly.pdbx_strand_id
1 'polypeptide(L)'
;MLVAAILAVLYTTVLLVAGVKPAILIGLVSGLLSIVPYLGFIIGFGTSLVLSIVQYQDILHPMLVVGGFLIVQLLEGNLITPKIVGESLGLHPTAVIFALLAGGSLFGIGGMIIALPIAAFIKILLAEQLA
;
A
#
# COMPACT_ATOMS: atom_id res chain seq x y z
N MET A 1 1.59 4.17 -11.88
CA MET A 1 2.42 3.14 -12.54
C MET A 1 3.89 3.19 -12.10
N LEU A 2 4.57 4.34 -12.18
CA LEU A 2 5.97 4.44 -11.74
C LEU A 2 6.17 4.09 -10.25
N VAL A 3 5.33 4.62 -9.35
CA VAL A 3 5.36 4.30 -7.92
C VAL A 3 5.21 2.79 -7.68
N ALA A 4 4.21 2.17 -8.32
CA ALA A 4 3.98 0.72 -8.24
C ALA A 4 5.20 -0.11 -8.65
N ALA A 5 5.89 0.28 -9.73
CA ALA A 5 7.11 -0.39 -10.18
C ALA A 5 8.25 -0.24 -9.15
N ILE A 6 8.42 0.95 -8.57
CA ILE A 6 9.42 1.20 -7.52
C ILE A 6 9.12 0.34 -6.29
N LEU A 7 7.87 0.33 -5.82
CA LEU A 7 7.47 -0.45 -4.66
C LEU A 7 7.59 -1.96 -4.91
N ALA A 8 7.33 -2.43 -6.13
CA ALA A 8 7.55 -3.83 -6.49
C ALA A 8 9.02 -4.24 -6.29
N VAL A 9 9.96 -3.42 -6.75
CA VAL A 9 11.40 -3.66 -6.57
C VAL A 9 11.79 -3.60 -5.09
N LEU A 10 11.31 -2.59 -4.37
CA LEU A 10 11.65 -2.41 -2.95
C LEU A 10 11.13 -3.55 -2.07
N TYR A 11 9.85 -3.94 -2.21
CA TYR A 11 9.30 -5.06 -1.45
C TYR A 11 9.96 -6.38 -1.83
N THR A 12 10.24 -6.61 -3.12
CA THR A 12 11.01 -7.79 -3.55
C THR A 12 12.38 -7.82 -2.87
N THR A 13 13.08 -6.70 -2.83
CA THR A 13 14.40 -6.58 -2.20
C THR A 13 14.32 -6.89 -0.70
N VAL A 14 13.35 -6.31 0.00
CA VAL A 14 13.10 -6.61 1.43
C VAL A 14 12.90 -8.11 1.64
N LEU A 15 12.07 -8.74 0.82
CA LEU A 15 11.74 -10.15 0.98
C LEU A 15 12.87 -11.09 0.61
N LEU A 16 13.70 -10.72 -0.37
CA LEU A 16 14.94 -11.45 -0.70
C LEU A 16 15.94 -11.38 0.47
N VAL A 17 16.11 -10.20 1.08
CA VAL A 17 16.95 -10.03 2.27
C VAL A 17 16.40 -10.82 3.46
N ALA A 18 15.08 -10.85 3.62
CA ALA A 18 14.40 -11.64 4.65
C ALA A 18 14.27 -13.13 4.31
N GLY A 19 14.83 -13.61 3.19
CA GLY A 19 14.84 -15.03 2.81
C GLY A 19 13.49 -15.64 2.39
N VAL A 20 12.40 -14.86 2.32
CA VAL A 20 11.06 -15.41 2.05
C VAL A 20 11.00 -16.02 0.64
N LYS A 21 10.75 -17.33 0.54
CA LYS A 21 10.85 -18.09 -0.73
C LYS A 21 10.15 -17.44 -1.94
N PRO A 22 8.84 -17.10 -1.89
CA PRO A 22 8.17 -16.43 -3.00
C PRO A 22 8.39 -14.90 -3.02
N ALA A 23 9.57 -14.40 -2.66
CA ALA A 23 9.88 -12.97 -2.53
C ALA A 23 9.52 -12.15 -3.78
N ILE A 24 9.93 -12.61 -4.96
CA ILE A 24 9.70 -11.90 -6.23
C ILE A 24 8.20 -11.82 -6.55
N LEU A 25 7.49 -12.95 -6.39
CA LEU A 25 6.06 -13.00 -6.66
C LEU A 25 5.30 -12.06 -5.72
N ILE A 26 5.57 -12.14 -4.42
CA ILE A 26 4.90 -11.30 -3.43
C ILE A 26 5.25 -9.85 -3.68
N GLY A 27 6.53 -9.50 -3.83
CA GLY A 27 6.95 -8.13 -4.07
C GLY A 27 6.32 -7.52 -5.33
N LEU A 28 6.27 -8.26 -6.44
CA LEU A 28 5.58 -7.84 -7.66
C LEU A 28 4.09 -7.61 -7.42
N VAL A 29 3.39 -8.55 -6.79
CA VAL A 29 1.95 -8.43 -6.50
C VAL A 29 1.68 -7.25 -5.56
N SER A 30 2.49 -7.08 -4.52
CA SER A 30 2.40 -5.95 -3.58
C SER A 30 2.60 -4.62 -4.28
N GLY A 31 3.61 -4.50 -5.15
CA GLY A 31 3.82 -3.29 -5.93
C GLY A 31 2.68 -3.01 -6.92
N LEU A 32 2.17 -4.03 -7.62
CA LEU A 32 1.02 -3.86 -8.52
C LEU A 32 -0.25 -3.43 -7.78
N LEU A 33 -0.53 -4.03 -6.63
CA LEU A 33 -1.68 -3.69 -5.80
C LEU A 33 -1.54 -2.32 -5.13
N SER A 34 -0.34 -1.73 -5.07
CA SER A 34 -0.11 -0.38 -4.53
C SER A 34 -0.73 0.74 -5.38
N ILE A 35 -1.31 0.42 -6.54
CA ILE A 35 -2.15 1.35 -7.30
C ILE A 35 -3.35 1.78 -6.44
N VAL A 36 -3.85 0.88 -5.60
CA VAL A 36 -4.84 1.19 -4.57
C VAL A 36 -4.08 1.50 -3.27
N PRO A 37 -4.29 2.67 -2.64
CA PRO A 37 -3.57 3.04 -1.42
C PRO A 37 -3.66 1.97 -0.35
N TYR A 38 -2.52 1.72 0.30
CA TYR A 38 -2.33 0.72 1.37
C TYR A 38 -2.57 -0.75 0.98
N LEU A 39 -3.25 -1.05 -0.13
CA LEU A 39 -3.62 -2.42 -0.49
C LEU A 39 -2.38 -3.28 -0.76
N GLY A 40 -1.42 -2.74 -1.52
CA GLY A 40 -0.14 -3.39 -1.76
C GLY A 40 0.63 -3.74 -0.50
N PHE A 41 0.68 -2.80 0.45
CA PHE A 41 1.28 -2.99 1.76
C PHE A 41 0.54 -4.06 2.57
N ILE A 42 -0.78 -3.96 2.71
CA ILE A 42 -1.59 -4.89 3.54
C ILE A 42 -1.42 -6.34 3.05
N ILE A 43 -1.59 -6.56 1.74
CA ILE A 43 -1.50 -7.90 1.16
C ILE A 43 -0.05 -8.40 1.22
N GLY A 44 0.91 -7.57 0.83
CA GLY A 44 2.33 -7.93 0.85
C GLY A 44 2.86 -8.26 2.22
N PHE A 45 2.66 -7.35 3.16
CA PHE A 45 3.10 -7.48 4.54
C PHE A 45 2.42 -8.68 5.21
N GLY A 46 1.09 -8.78 5.10
CA GLY A 46 0.33 -9.87 5.70
C GLY A 46 0.78 -11.24 5.20
N THR A 47 0.85 -11.42 3.88
CA THR A 47 1.30 -12.70 3.30
C THR A 47 2.75 -13.01 3.68
N SER A 48 3.64 -12.02 3.62
CA SER A 48 5.07 -12.22 3.92
C SER A 48 5.33 -12.54 5.38
N LEU A 49 4.62 -11.87 6.29
CA LEU A 49 4.76 -12.07 7.73
C LEU A 49 4.32 -13.48 8.13
N VAL A 50 3.16 -13.92 7.60
CA VAL A 50 2.68 -15.30 7.82
C VAL A 50 3.68 -16.30 7.27
N LEU A 51 4.18 -16.09 6.05
CA LEU A 51 5.14 -17.00 5.43
C LEU A 51 6.49 -17.03 6.17
N SER A 52 7.00 -15.91 6.66
CA SER A 52 8.26 -15.90 7.41
C SER A 52 8.14 -16.69 8.71
N ILE A 53 7.01 -16.57 9.41
CA ILE A 53 6.75 -17.33 10.65
C ILE A 53 6.66 -18.82 10.34
N VAL A 54 5.92 -19.20 9.30
CA VAL A 54 5.70 -20.61 8.93
C VAL A 54 6.98 -21.26 8.38
N GLN A 55 7.80 -20.53 7.63
CA GLN A 55 9.01 -21.09 6.99
C GLN A 55 10.17 -21.29 7.96
N TYR A 56 10.38 -20.33 8.87
CA TYR A 56 11.60 -20.28 9.69
C TYR A 56 11.37 -20.61 11.16
N GLN A 57 10.15 -20.43 11.66
CA GLN A 57 9.78 -20.64 13.08
C GLN A 57 10.71 -19.90 14.07
N ASP A 58 11.31 -18.80 13.62
CA ASP A 58 12.16 -17.93 14.43
C ASP A 58 11.60 -16.50 14.50
N ILE A 59 12.20 -15.69 15.37
CA ILE A 59 11.81 -14.27 15.52
C ILE A 59 12.53 -13.35 14.53
N LEU A 60 13.68 -13.78 14.02
CA LEU A 60 14.55 -12.97 13.19
C LEU A 60 13.91 -12.66 11.83
N HIS A 61 13.38 -13.67 11.12
CA HIS A 61 12.81 -13.45 9.78
C HIS A 61 11.53 -12.58 9.81
N PRO A 62 10.57 -12.80 10.73
CA PRO A 62 9.45 -11.89 10.89
C PRO A 62 9.88 -10.45 11.24
N MET A 63 10.89 -10.27 12.09
CA MET A 63 11.42 -8.93 12.40
C MET A 63 12.04 -8.24 11.18
N LEU A 64 12.75 -8.99 10.32
CA LEU A 64 13.27 -8.45 9.06
C LEU A 64 12.13 -8.01 8.11
N VAL A 65 11.05 -8.79 8.02
CA VAL A 65 9.86 -8.43 7.24
C VAL A 65 9.23 -7.15 7.80
N VAL A 66 8.97 -7.08 9.11
CA VAL A 66 8.40 -5.89 9.77
C VAL A 66 9.28 -4.66 9.55
N GLY A 67 10.58 -4.77 9.83
CA GLY A 67 11.51 -3.66 9.66
C GLY A 67 11.62 -3.19 8.22
N GLY A 68 11.75 -4.13 7.28
CA GLY A 68 11.87 -3.81 5.85
C GLY A 68 10.60 -3.16 5.28
N PHE A 69 9.42 -3.70 5.59
CA PHE A 69 8.15 -3.10 5.15
C PHE A 69 7.92 -1.73 5.79
N LEU A 70 8.30 -1.54 7.05
CA LEU A 70 8.23 -0.23 7.71
C LEU A 70 9.13 0.79 7.00
N ILE A 71 10.37 0.43 6.68
CA ILE A 71 11.28 1.30 5.93
C ILE A 71 10.66 1.67 4.58
N VAL A 72 10.13 0.68 3.84
CA VAL A 72 9.49 0.96 2.54
C VAL A 72 8.28 1.87 2.70
N GLN A 73 7.44 1.70 3.72
CA GLN A 73 6.31 2.61 3.96
C GLN A 73 6.75 4.03 4.30
N LEU A 74 7.82 4.20 5.07
CA LEU A 74 8.37 5.52 5.38
C LEU A 74 8.93 6.20 4.13
N LEU A 75 9.60 5.44 3.25
CA LEU A 75 10.06 5.96 1.95
C LEU A 75 8.88 6.30 1.05
N GLU A 76 7.87 5.43 0.99
CA GLU A 76 6.67 5.59 0.17
C GLU A 76 5.92 6.88 0.53
N GLY A 77 5.53 7.03 1.79
CA GLY A 77 4.73 8.16 2.26
C GLY A 77 5.48 9.50 2.33
N ASN A 78 6.78 9.51 2.61
CA ASN A 78 7.53 10.76 2.84
C ASN A 78 8.41 11.20 1.66
N LEU A 79 8.81 10.29 0.78
CA LEU A 79 9.77 10.59 -0.29
C LEU A 79 9.24 10.22 -1.67
N ILE A 80 8.79 8.98 -1.88
CA ILE A 80 8.46 8.46 -3.21
C ILE A 80 7.16 9.08 -3.71
N THR A 81 6.07 8.93 -2.94
CA THR A 81 4.75 9.41 -3.34
C THR A 81 4.73 10.94 -3.49
N PRO A 82 5.23 11.75 -2.53
CA PRO A 82 5.26 13.21 -2.70
C PRO A 82 6.08 13.68 -3.90
N LYS A 83 7.24 13.05 -4.19
CA LYS A 83 8.09 13.46 -5.32
C LYS A 83 7.54 13.06 -6.69
N ILE A 84 6.78 11.97 -6.77
CA ILE A 84 6.29 11.44 -8.06
C ILE A 84 4.87 11.88 -8.35
N VAL A 85 4.02 11.99 -7.32
CA VAL A 85 2.57 12.24 -7.45
C VAL A 85 2.19 13.67 -7.06
N GLY A 86 3.02 14.37 -6.29
CA GLY A 86 2.74 15.74 -5.83
C GLY A 86 1.89 15.80 -4.56
N GLU A 87 1.24 16.94 -4.30
CA GLU A 87 0.41 17.13 -3.11
C GLU A 87 -0.79 16.17 -3.08
N SER A 88 -0.94 15.48 -1.94
CA SER A 88 -2.06 14.61 -1.64
C SER A 88 -3.39 15.36 -1.75
N LEU A 89 -4.49 14.68 -2.06
CA LEU A 89 -5.87 15.22 -2.15
C LEU A 89 -6.40 15.87 -0.84
N GLY A 90 -5.56 16.03 0.18
CA GLY A 90 -5.89 16.53 1.51
C GLY A 90 -6.96 15.69 2.20
N LEU A 91 -7.11 14.43 1.81
CA LEU A 91 -8.02 13.49 2.44
C LEU A 91 -7.35 12.89 3.67
N HIS A 92 -8.09 12.83 4.78
CA HIS A 92 -7.63 12.13 5.97
C HIS A 92 -7.50 10.62 5.68
N PRO A 93 -6.48 9.91 6.19
CA PRO A 93 -6.30 8.47 5.92
C PRO A 93 -7.52 7.60 6.22
N THR A 94 -8.31 7.95 7.26
CA THR A 94 -9.55 7.22 7.56
C THR A 94 -10.60 7.39 6.46
N ALA A 95 -10.76 8.59 5.89
CA ALA A 95 -11.69 8.83 4.79
C ALA A 95 -11.29 8.03 3.54
N VAL A 96 -9.98 7.90 3.29
CA VAL A 96 -9.45 7.02 2.23
C VAL A 96 -9.86 5.57 2.48
N ILE A 97 -9.64 5.03 3.69
CA ILE A 97 -10.01 3.64 4.01
C ILE A 97 -11.51 3.41 3.82
N PHE A 98 -12.36 4.30 4.34
CA PHE A 98 -13.82 4.18 4.18
C PHE A 98 -14.25 4.27 2.71
N ALA A 99 -13.67 5.18 1.93
CA ALA A 99 -13.95 5.27 0.51
C ALA A 99 -13.56 3.97 -0.22
N LEU A 100 -12.39 3.42 0.08
CA LEU A 100 -11.93 2.16 -0.51
C LEU A 100 -12.83 0.98 -0.13
N LEU A 101 -13.28 0.88 1.13
CA LEU A 101 -14.20 -0.16 1.56
C LEU A 101 -15.58 -0.02 0.88
N ALA A 102 -16.08 1.20 0.76
CA ALA A 102 -17.35 1.47 0.08
C ALA A 102 -17.28 1.21 -1.43
N GLY A 103 -16.24 1.71 -2.11
CA GLY A 103 -16.03 1.43 -3.53
C GLY A 103 -15.79 -0.06 -3.79
N GLY A 104 -15.00 -0.69 -2.92
CA GLY A 104 -14.70 -2.12 -2.94
C GLY A 104 -15.94 -3.00 -2.79
N SER A 105 -16.86 -2.65 -1.89
CA SER A 105 -18.09 -3.43 -1.69
C SER A 105 -19.09 -3.27 -2.84
N LEU A 106 -19.11 -2.12 -3.51
CA LEU A 106 -20.05 -1.83 -4.61
C LEU A 106 -19.59 -2.40 -5.95
N PHE A 107 -18.30 -2.22 -6.31
CA PHE A 107 -17.78 -2.54 -7.64
C PHE A 107 -16.43 -3.26 -7.63
N GLY A 108 -16.04 -3.85 -6.48
CA GLY A 108 -14.77 -4.55 -6.33
C GLY A 108 -13.56 -3.63 -6.54
N ILE A 109 -12.50 -4.16 -7.16
CA ILE A 109 -11.25 -3.43 -7.41
C ILE A 109 -11.50 -2.18 -8.27
N GLY A 110 -12.39 -2.25 -9.26
CA GLY A 110 -12.74 -1.09 -10.09
C GLY A 110 -13.34 0.03 -9.25
N GLY A 111 -14.21 -0.31 -8.30
CA GLY A 111 -14.77 0.63 -7.34
C GLY A 111 -13.74 1.27 -6.42
N MET A 112 -12.73 0.50 -5.97
CA MET A 112 -11.62 1.04 -5.15
C MET A 112 -10.79 2.09 -5.90
N ILE A 113 -10.56 1.90 -7.20
CA ILE A 113 -9.79 2.85 -8.03
C ILE A 113 -10.52 4.20 -8.16
N ILE A 114 -11.83 4.17 -8.37
CA ILE A 114 -12.64 5.40 -8.53
C ILE A 114 -13.06 6.04 -7.20
N ALA A 115 -12.99 5.30 -6.08
CA ALA A 115 -13.44 5.77 -4.77
C ALA A 115 -12.70 7.03 -4.29
N LEU A 116 -11.40 7.11 -4.52
CA LEU A 116 -10.58 8.24 -4.11
C LEU A 116 -10.94 9.55 -4.84
N PRO A 117 -11.04 9.58 -6.19
CA PRO A 117 -11.55 10.74 -6.90
C PRO A 117 -12.91 11.21 -6.38
N ILE A 118 -13.84 10.27 -6.13
CA ILE A 118 -15.17 10.59 -5.63
C ILE A 118 -15.10 11.18 -4.22
N ALA A 119 -14.31 10.58 -3.33
CA ALA A 119 -14.13 11.09 -1.96
C ALA A 119 -13.50 12.50 -1.94
N ALA A 120 -12.51 12.75 -2.79
CA ALA A 120 -11.91 14.07 -2.95
C ALA A 120 -12.93 15.09 -3.48
N PHE A 121 -13.73 14.72 -4.47
CA PHE A 121 -14.78 15.56 -5.02
C PHE A 121 -15.83 15.93 -3.96
N ILE A 122 -16.32 14.95 -3.19
CA ILE A 122 -17.26 15.18 -2.08
C ILE A 122 -16.66 16.13 -1.04
N LYS A 123 -15.39 15.93 -0.67
CA LYS A 123 -14.69 16.79 0.29
C LYS A 123 -14.62 18.24 -0.19
N ILE A 124 -14.36 18.48 -1.47
CA ILE A 124 -14.32 19.83 -2.05
C ILE A 124 -15.72 20.48 -2.02
N LEU A 125 -16.76 19.75 -2.45
CA LEU A 125 -18.13 20.27 -2.43
C LEU A 125 -18.61 20.67 -1.03
N LEU A 126 -18.31 19.84 -0.02
CA LEU A 126 -18.66 20.14 1.37
C LEU A 126 -17.86 21.34 1.90
N ALA A 127 -16.58 21.47 1.53
CA ALA A 127 -15.77 22.61 1.94
C ALA A 127 -16.28 23.93 1.33
N GLU A 128 -16.78 23.89 0.09
CA GLU A 128 -17.30 25.06 -0.62
C GLU A 128 -18.66 25.53 -0.09
N GLN A 129 -19.52 24.62 0.41
CA GLN A 129 -20.81 24.98 1.02
C GLN A 129 -20.70 25.54 2.45
N LEU A 130 -19.55 25.34 3.11
CA LEU A 130 -19.28 25.78 4.48
C LEU A 130 -18.49 27.11 4.55
N ALA A 131 -18.10 27.67 3.40
CA ALA A 131 -17.40 28.94 3.26
C ALA A 131 -18.38 30.08 2.90
#